data_AF-A0A1E5W382-F1
#
_entry.id   AF-A0A1E5W382-F1
#
_cell.length_a   1.000
_cell.length_b   1.000
_cell.length_c   1.000
_cell.angle_alpha   90.00
_cell.angle_beta   90.00
_cell.angle_gamma   90.00
#
_symmetry.space_group_name_H-M   'P 1'
#
loop_
_entity.id
_entity.type
_entity.pdbx_description
1 polymer ?
#
loop_
_entity_poly.entity_id
_entity_poly.type
_entity_poly.pdbx_seq_one_letter_code
_entity_poly.pdbx_strand_id
1 'polypeptide(L)'
;IYDNEADSRGPMYITIGDGGNREGLALNFIKDHESAHLSVFREASFGHGRLRIVNETSAVWTWHRNDEEYATVRDELLIPCFRHRATESLPMEEPATLVADWSNLPADILSIVQGELEFPDLFRSASVCTSWRSAARSLRRHGLYSRPQTPCLLYSTAAAGTRAVKLYSLADKSTYTIPLPDQPIAERSIVGSSHGWLVTADSRSELHLLNPATSEQLALPPVATVEQVSPILDDAGNLQRYDLSFYDAALPVRPGLPVNAADELEQTKNTHEHLKNAMNTEFWCCPKTAAFSGVYFSFYCELQRAELWAHTARDRPPEPYAADKLRRFLYLKVVLSCDPSRGDCILMMIYNPYRQLAFARVGSKRWHWITTSFRESMYSDCIYNHDGAFYAMNRQGGIHRYTIEGSCATRDVIFKYTLPYTPAHNMYIARTSSGDVLQIWRITSCPIEDSLETHTTDIEMFKVDFDKQDIVDIGTLSGDALFIGHNCSCCLSTKDHPRLLSNHVYFTGDDE
;
A
#
# COMPACT_ATOMS: atom_id res chain seq x y z
N ILE A 1 -19.86 -32.35 -23.87
CA ILE A 1 -19.93 -31.99 -25.31
C ILE A 1 -18.52 -31.79 -25.81
N TYR A 2 -18.14 -32.44 -26.90
CA TYR A 2 -16.85 -32.24 -27.58
C TYR A 2 -17.12 -32.34 -29.08
N ASP A 3 -16.57 -31.41 -29.86
CA ASP A 3 -16.78 -31.32 -31.33
C ASP A 3 -18.26 -31.38 -31.76
N ASN A 4 -19.12 -30.63 -31.07
CA ASN A 4 -20.58 -30.60 -31.29
C ASN A 4 -21.30 -31.95 -31.15
N GLU A 5 -20.69 -32.91 -30.45
CA GLU A 5 -21.28 -34.22 -30.18
C GLU A 5 -21.34 -34.54 -28.68
N ALA A 6 -22.22 -35.46 -28.30
CA ALA A 6 -22.38 -35.91 -26.92
C ALA A 6 -21.23 -36.85 -26.51
N ASP A 7 -20.19 -36.31 -25.88
CA ASP A 7 -19.09 -37.10 -25.31
C ASP A 7 -19.19 -37.19 -23.77
N SER A 8 -19.20 -38.42 -23.27
CA SER A 8 -19.14 -38.77 -21.84
C SER A 8 -17.90 -38.25 -21.09
N ARG A 9 -16.83 -37.93 -21.82
CA ARG A 9 -15.58 -37.33 -21.33
C ARG A 9 -15.48 -35.83 -21.65
N GLY A 10 -16.41 -35.31 -22.43
CA GLY A 10 -16.43 -33.90 -22.81
C GLY A 10 -16.94 -33.02 -21.66
N PRO A 11 -16.55 -31.73 -21.60
CA PRO A 11 -17.02 -30.81 -20.59
C PRO A 11 -18.54 -30.59 -20.68
N MET A 12 -19.12 -30.25 -19.54
CA MET A 12 -20.48 -29.75 -19.46
C MET A 12 -20.48 -28.23 -19.66
N TYR A 13 -21.36 -27.74 -20.51
CA TYR A 13 -21.52 -26.30 -20.77
C TYR A 13 -22.74 -25.80 -20.00
N ILE A 14 -22.55 -24.76 -19.20
CA ILE A 14 -23.59 -24.14 -18.39
C ILE A 14 -23.61 -22.65 -18.72
N THR A 15 -24.78 -22.15 -19.12
CA THR A 15 -25.00 -20.73 -19.44
C THR A 15 -25.80 -20.07 -18.32
N ILE A 16 -25.22 -19.06 -17.67
CA ILE A 16 -25.83 -18.31 -16.54
C ILE A 16 -25.82 -16.79 -16.79
N GLY A 17 -26.21 -16.37 -18.00
CA GLY A 17 -26.31 -14.96 -18.39
C GLY A 17 -27.55 -14.24 -17.86
N ASP A 18 -28.27 -14.84 -16.91
CA ASP A 18 -29.60 -14.50 -16.42
C ASP A 18 -29.58 -13.66 -15.12
N GLY A 19 -28.55 -12.83 -14.95
CA GLY A 19 -28.35 -12.04 -13.73
C GLY A 19 -29.24 -10.79 -13.55
N GLY A 20 -30.17 -10.51 -14.47
CA GLY A 20 -31.10 -9.36 -14.34
C GLY A 20 -30.68 -8.08 -15.08
N ASN A 21 -29.97 -8.18 -16.20
CA ASN A 21 -29.60 -7.00 -16.98
C ASN A 21 -30.83 -6.32 -17.64
N ARG A 22 -30.67 -5.06 -18.05
CA ARG A 22 -31.73 -4.25 -18.67
C ARG A 22 -32.23 -4.75 -20.03
N GLU A 23 -31.48 -5.65 -20.69
CA GLU A 23 -31.85 -6.21 -22.00
C GLU A 23 -32.97 -7.25 -21.86
N GLY A 24 -33.18 -7.79 -20.65
CA GLY A 24 -34.27 -8.70 -20.33
C GLY A 24 -33.95 -10.18 -20.59
N LEU A 25 -34.97 -11.03 -20.52
CA LEU A 25 -34.82 -12.48 -20.66
C LEU A 25 -34.78 -12.90 -22.13
N ALA A 26 -33.88 -13.84 -22.45
CA ALA A 26 -33.88 -14.54 -23.74
C ALA A 26 -34.97 -15.63 -23.74
N LEU A 27 -36.19 -15.27 -24.16
CA LEU A 27 -37.37 -16.15 -24.12
C LEU A 27 -37.41 -17.20 -25.25
N ASN A 28 -36.62 -17.00 -26.31
CA ASN A 28 -36.68 -17.83 -27.51
C ASN A 28 -35.62 -18.94 -27.47
N PHE A 29 -36.07 -20.19 -27.43
CA PHE A 29 -35.22 -21.37 -27.60
C PHE A 29 -35.41 -21.97 -28.99
N ILE A 30 -34.32 -22.14 -29.75
CA ILE A 30 -34.35 -22.77 -31.06
C ILE A 30 -34.53 -24.27 -30.86
N LYS A 31 -35.70 -24.81 -31.20
CA LYS A 31 -36.02 -26.23 -31.03
C LYS A 31 -35.49 -27.11 -32.16
N ASP A 32 -35.37 -26.56 -33.36
CA ASP A 32 -34.99 -27.30 -34.57
C ASP A 32 -33.50 -27.14 -34.95
N HIS A 33 -32.67 -26.68 -34.00
CA HIS A 33 -31.22 -26.60 -34.20
C HIS A 33 -30.60 -28.00 -34.20
N GLU A 34 -29.61 -28.25 -35.07
CA GLU A 34 -28.93 -29.55 -35.18
C GLU A 34 -28.37 -30.04 -33.83
N SER A 35 -27.81 -29.14 -33.02
CA SER A 35 -27.29 -29.43 -31.68
C SER A 35 -28.32 -29.38 -30.54
N ALA A 36 -29.62 -29.19 -30.82
CA ALA A 36 -30.64 -29.05 -29.77
C ALA A 36 -30.72 -30.27 -28.85
N HIS A 37 -30.38 -31.46 -29.37
CA HIS A 37 -30.33 -32.71 -28.63
C HIS A 37 -29.25 -32.77 -27.53
N LEU A 38 -28.27 -31.85 -27.55
CA LEU A 38 -27.22 -31.74 -26.53
C LEU A 38 -27.63 -30.88 -25.32
N SER A 39 -28.73 -30.12 -25.43
CA SER A 39 -29.21 -29.23 -24.37
C SER A 39 -30.12 -29.99 -23.41
N VAL A 40 -29.64 -30.22 -22.18
CA VAL A 40 -30.34 -31.04 -21.17
C VAL A 40 -31.33 -30.22 -20.33
N PHE A 41 -31.03 -28.95 -20.05
CA PHE A 41 -31.90 -28.04 -19.31
C PHE A 41 -31.84 -26.63 -19.90
N ARG A 42 -32.99 -25.94 -19.92
CA ARG A 42 -33.13 -24.55 -20.35
C ARG A 42 -34.37 -23.92 -19.73
N GLU A 43 -34.20 -22.79 -19.05
CA GLU A 43 -35.29 -22.01 -18.46
C GLU A 43 -34.98 -20.52 -18.66
N ALA A 44 -35.97 -19.74 -19.09
CA ALA A 44 -35.84 -18.29 -19.23
C ALA A 44 -36.40 -17.62 -17.97
N SER A 45 -35.56 -17.48 -16.95
CA SER A 45 -35.90 -16.76 -15.72
C SER A 45 -34.63 -16.17 -15.13
N PHE A 46 -34.75 -15.14 -14.30
CA PHE A 46 -33.59 -14.59 -13.60
C PHE A 46 -33.20 -15.48 -12.44
N GLY A 47 -31.90 -15.62 -12.21
CA GLY A 47 -31.40 -16.55 -11.22
C GLY A 47 -29.92 -16.42 -10.94
N HIS A 48 -29.41 -17.37 -10.18
CA HIS A 48 -27.99 -17.51 -9.91
C HIS A 48 -27.60 -18.97 -9.75
N GLY A 49 -26.38 -19.29 -10.14
CA GLY A 49 -25.80 -20.62 -10.00
C GLY A 49 -24.96 -20.76 -8.73
N ARG A 50 -24.92 -21.97 -8.17
CA ARG A 50 -24.03 -22.36 -7.08
C ARG A 50 -23.37 -23.68 -7.40
N LEU A 51 -22.04 -23.67 -7.48
CA LEU A 51 -21.22 -24.88 -7.58
C LEU A 51 -20.60 -25.17 -6.21
N ARG A 52 -20.89 -26.37 -5.67
CA ARG A 52 -20.31 -26.86 -4.43
C ARG A 52 -19.41 -28.06 -4.73
N ILE A 53 -18.11 -27.88 -4.59
CA ILE A 53 -17.16 -28.99 -4.67
C ILE A 53 -17.30 -29.82 -3.40
N VAL A 54 -17.66 -31.10 -3.53
CA VAL A 54 -17.88 -32.01 -2.40
C VAL A 54 -16.57 -32.71 -2.03
N ASN A 55 -15.85 -33.22 -3.02
CA ASN A 55 -14.54 -33.86 -2.87
C ASN A 55 -13.79 -33.88 -4.21
N GLU A 56 -12.67 -34.58 -4.27
CA GLU A 56 -11.82 -34.68 -5.46
C GLU A 56 -12.51 -35.29 -6.70
N THR A 57 -13.65 -35.97 -6.53
CA THR A 57 -14.35 -36.68 -7.59
C THR A 57 -15.81 -36.26 -7.77
N SER A 58 -16.29 -35.26 -7.04
CA SER A 58 -17.69 -34.84 -7.14
C SER A 58 -17.89 -33.36 -6.82
N ALA A 59 -18.69 -32.72 -7.65
CA ALA A 59 -19.24 -31.40 -7.40
C ALA A 59 -20.76 -31.44 -7.58
N VAL A 60 -21.48 -30.60 -6.84
CA VAL A 60 -22.92 -30.42 -7.00
C VAL A 60 -23.15 -29.03 -7.57
N TRP A 61 -23.79 -28.98 -8.73
CA TRP A 61 -24.30 -27.76 -9.33
C TRP A 61 -25.77 -27.59 -8.96
N THR A 62 -26.14 -26.38 -8.55
CA THR A 62 -27.55 -25.98 -8.40
C THR A 62 -27.78 -24.63 -9.06
N TRP A 63 -28.86 -24.47 -9.81
CA TRP A 63 -29.32 -23.17 -10.29
C TRP A 63 -30.59 -22.77 -9.54
N HIS A 64 -30.59 -21.53 -9.06
CA HIS A 64 -31.62 -20.96 -8.21
C HIS A 64 -32.34 -19.84 -8.96
N ARG A 65 -33.66 -19.93 -9.07
CA ARG A 65 -34.48 -18.87 -9.64
C ARG A 65 -34.79 -17.82 -8.59
N ASN A 66 -34.77 -16.55 -8.99
CA ASN A 66 -35.17 -15.43 -8.15
C ASN A 66 -36.71 -15.32 -8.14
N ASP A 67 -37.38 -15.98 -7.20
CA ASP A 67 -38.80 -15.75 -6.93
C ASP A 67 -38.99 -14.56 -5.98
N GLU A 68 -40.19 -13.96 -5.93
CA GLU A 68 -40.47 -12.68 -5.24
C GLU A 68 -40.12 -12.65 -3.74
N GLU A 69 -39.93 -13.80 -3.08
CA GLU A 69 -39.62 -13.86 -1.64
C GLU A 69 -38.38 -14.73 -1.28
N TYR A 70 -38.01 -15.75 -2.07
CA TYR A 70 -36.87 -16.63 -1.80
C TYR A 70 -36.25 -17.18 -3.10
N ALA A 71 -34.97 -17.55 -3.07
CA ALA A 71 -34.32 -18.26 -4.16
C ALA A 71 -34.68 -19.76 -4.13
N THR A 72 -35.35 -20.27 -5.16
CA THR A 72 -35.76 -21.68 -5.25
C THR A 72 -34.83 -22.46 -6.17
N VAL A 73 -34.37 -23.65 -5.74
CA VAL A 73 -33.56 -24.54 -6.59
C VAL A 73 -34.46 -25.09 -7.70
N ARG A 74 -34.06 -24.88 -8.96
CA ARG A 74 -34.81 -25.29 -10.15
C ARG A 74 -34.08 -26.33 -10.99
N ASP A 75 -32.76 -26.32 -10.94
CA ASP A 75 -31.91 -27.35 -11.52
C ASP A 75 -30.87 -27.78 -10.49
N GLU A 76 -30.65 -29.09 -10.36
CA GLU A 76 -29.65 -29.68 -9.49
C GLU A 76 -29.00 -30.87 -10.19
N LEU A 77 -27.68 -30.86 -10.23
CA LEU A 77 -26.90 -31.89 -10.91
C LEU A 77 -25.66 -32.26 -10.11
N LEU A 78 -25.47 -33.57 -9.93
CA LEU A 78 -24.21 -34.12 -9.46
C LEU A 78 -23.26 -34.29 -10.65
N ILE A 79 -22.12 -33.60 -10.59
CA ILE A 79 -21.05 -33.67 -11.58
C ILE A 79 -19.97 -34.63 -11.05
N PRO A 80 -19.84 -35.84 -11.61
CA PRO A 80 -18.73 -36.72 -11.28
C PRO A 80 -17.45 -36.18 -11.95
N CYS A 81 -16.48 -35.77 -11.13
CA CYS A 81 -15.14 -35.44 -11.59
C CYS A 81 -14.33 -36.73 -11.67
N PHE A 82 -14.41 -37.45 -12.80
CA PHE A 82 -13.56 -38.62 -12.98
C PHE A 82 -12.09 -38.17 -13.10
N ARG A 83 -11.26 -38.59 -12.15
CA ARG A 83 -9.80 -38.65 -12.38
C ARG A 83 -9.56 -39.60 -13.55
N HIS A 84 -8.70 -39.20 -14.47
CA HIS A 84 -8.16 -40.09 -15.48
C HIS A 84 -7.36 -41.20 -14.76
N ARG A 85 -8.02 -42.30 -14.38
CA ARG A 85 -7.37 -43.54 -13.96
C ARG A 85 -7.25 -44.39 -15.23
N ALA A 86 -6.04 -44.45 -15.78
CA ALA A 86 -5.71 -45.43 -16.79
C ALA A 86 -5.64 -46.81 -16.13
N THR A 87 -6.60 -47.69 -16.41
CA THR A 87 -6.45 -49.14 -16.21
C THR A 87 -7.22 -49.92 -17.27
N GLU A 88 -6.42 -50.49 -18.18
CA GLU A 88 -6.52 -51.79 -18.87
C GLU A 88 -7.77 -52.15 -19.71
N SER A 89 -7.64 -51.94 -21.03
CA SER A 89 -8.07 -52.89 -22.07
C SER A 89 -7.19 -52.74 -23.33
N LEU A 90 -6.55 -53.82 -23.78
CA LEU A 90 -5.69 -53.92 -24.99
C LEU A 90 -6.52 -54.14 -26.28
N PRO A 91 -5.94 -53.97 -27.49
CA PRO A 91 -5.35 -52.75 -28.04
C PRO A 91 -6.02 -52.39 -29.39
N MET A 92 -6.24 -51.10 -29.63
CA MET A 92 -6.30 -50.58 -31.00
C MET A 92 -5.31 -49.41 -31.03
N GLU A 93 -4.26 -49.54 -31.85
CA GLU A 93 -3.23 -48.52 -32.03
C GLU A 93 -3.85 -47.25 -32.63
N GLU A 94 -4.35 -46.37 -31.77
CA GLU A 94 -4.31 -44.94 -32.04
C GLU A 94 -2.96 -44.40 -31.51
N PRO A 95 -2.28 -43.54 -32.27
CA PRO A 95 -1.01 -42.98 -31.82
C PRO A 95 -1.25 -42.28 -30.49
N ALA A 96 -0.59 -42.75 -29.43
CA ALA A 96 -0.65 -42.15 -28.11
C ALA A 96 -0.36 -40.66 -28.27
N THR A 97 -1.40 -39.84 -28.12
CA THR A 97 -1.21 -38.43 -27.81
C THR A 97 -0.50 -38.43 -26.47
N LEU A 98 0.82 -38.23 -26.52
CA LEU A 98 1.65 -37.98 -25.35
C LEU A 98 1.03 -36.77 -24.64
N VAL A 99 0.14 -37.02 -23.67
CA VAL A 99 -0.32 -36.01 -22.75
C VAL A 99 0.94 -35.61 -21.99
N ALA A 100 1.49 -34.46 -22.35
CA ALA A 100 2.72 -33.97 -21.75
C ALA A 100 2.52 -33.88 -20.23
N ASP A 101 3.32 -34.63 -19.48
CA ASP A 101 3.26 -34.61 -18.03
C ASP A 101 4.03 -33.39 -17.50
N TRP A 102 3.31 -32.28 -17.39
CA TRP A 102 3.83 -31.01 -16.86
C TRP A 102 4.29 -31.09 -15.40
N SER A 103 3.93 -32.15 -14.66
CA SER A 103 4.32 -32.30 -13.25
C SER A 103 5.79 -32.69 -13.07
N ASN A 104 6.39 -33.29 -14.11
CA ASN A 104 7.78 -33.77 -14.13
C ASN A 104 8.77 -32.81 -14.81
N LEU A 105 8.36 -31.56 -15.07
CA LEU A 105 9.28 -30.56 -15.61
C LEU A 105 10.44 -30.29 -14.63
N PRO A 106 11.69 -30.24 -15.13
CA PRO A 106 12.84 -29.81 -14.35
C PRO A 106 12.67 -28.39 -13.77
N ALA A 107 13.29 -28.15 -12.61
CA ALA A 107 13.10 -26.91 -11.84
C ALA A 107 13.59 -25.65 -12.57
N ASP A 108 14.60 -25.77 -13.42
CA ASP A 108 15.10 -24.71 -14.29
C ASP A 108 14.06 -24.31 -15.35
N ILE A 109 13.43 -25.30 -16.02
CA ILE A 109 12.35 -25.04 -16.97
C ILE A 109 11.14 -24.41 -16.28
N LEU A 110 10.77 -24.91 -15.09
CA LEU A 110 9.70 -24.30 -14.30
C LEU A 110 10.01 -22.85 -13.93
N SER A 111 11.27 -22.55 -13.61
CA SER A 111 11.69 -21.19 -13.27
C SER A 111 11.60 -20.26 -14.49
N ILE A 112 11.94 -20.74 -15.70
CA ILE A 112 11.76 -19.97 -16.94
C ILE A 112 10.27 -19.69 -17.17
N VAL A 113 9.42 -20.71 -17.14
CA VAL A 113 7.97 -20.56 -17.37
C VAL A 113 7.35 -19.62 -16.35
N GLN A 114 7.68 -19.80 -15.07
CA GLN A 114 7.14 -18.99 -13.99
C GLN A 114 7.71 -17.57 -13.97
N GLY A 115 8.93 -17.36 -14.45
CA GLY A 115 9.57 -16.05 -14.60
C GLY A 115 8.86 -15.15 -15.61
N GLU A 116 8.12 -15.74 -16.56
CA GLU A 116 7.30 -15.03 -17.56
C GLU A 116 5.90 -14.66 -17.05
N LEU A 117 5.48 -15.16 -15.89
CA LEU A 117 4.14 -14.91 -15.35
C LEU A 117 4.09 -13.56 -14.62
N GLU A 118 2.95 -12.87 -14.72
CA GLU A 118 2.64 -11.76 -13.81
C GLU A 118 2.38 -12.31 -12.40
N PHE A 119 2.55 -11.43 -11.42
CA PHE A 119 2.43 -11.75 -10.01
C PHE A 119 1.20 -12.62 -9.68
N PRO A 120 -0.05 -12.29 -10.09
CA PRO A 120 -1.20 -13.12 -9.72
C PRO A 120 -1.17 -14.54 -10.30
N ASP A 121 -0.69 -14.69 -11.54
CA ASP A 121 -0.61 -15.99 -12.20
C ASP A 121 0.51 -16.85 -11.61
N LEU A 122 1.58 -16.22 -11.12
CA LEU A 122 2.61 -16.92 -10.35
C LEU A 122 2.03 -17.57 -9.07
N PHE A 123 1.10 -16.91 -8.37
CA PHE A 123 0.39 -17.51 -7.23
C PHE A 123 -0.48 -18.69 -7.66
N ARG A 124 -1.21 -18.55 -8.76
CA ARG A 124 -2.05 -19.62 -9.30
C ARG A 124 -1.22 -20.83 -9.74
N SER A 125 -0.03 -20.60 -10.31
CA SER A 125 0.88 -21.67 -10.73
C SER A 125 1.27 -22.60 -9.57
N ALA A 126 1.32 -22.07 -8.34
CA ALA A 126 1.62 -22.85 -7.14
C ALA A 126 0.50 -23.81 -6.71
N SER A 127 -0.66 -23.78 -7.36
CA SER A 127 -1.78 -24.71 -7.16
C SER A 127 -1.70 -25.96 -8.03
N VAL A 128 -0.83 -26.00 -9.06
CA VAL A 128 -0.72 -27.11 -10.02
C VAL A 128 -0.25 -28.40 -9.35
N CYS A 129 0.95 -28.38 -8.76
CA CYS A 129 1.51 -29.50 -8.00
C CYS A 129 2.61 -29.04 -7.02
N THR A 130 3.18 -29.96 -6.25
CA THR A 130 4.24 -29.67 -5.26
C THR A 130 5.52 -29.13 -5.91
N SER A 131 5.92 -29.66 -7.08
CA SER A 131 7.10 -29.18 -7.82
C SER A 131 6.93 -27.72 -8.27
N TRP A 132 5.82 -27.42 -8.95
CA TRP A 132 5.46 -26.06 -9.37
C TRP A 132 5.35 -25.08 -8.19
N ARG A 133 4.75 -25.53 -7.08
CA ARG A 133 4.68 -24.74 -5.84
C ARG A 133 6.06 -24.43 -5.29
N SER A 134 6.96 -25.41 -5.28
CA SER A 134 8.34 -25.24 -4.81
C SER A 134 9.11 -24.25 -5.67
N ALA A 135 9.04 -24.41 -7.00
CA ALA A 135 9.64 -23.49 -7.97
C ALA A 135 9.09 -22.06 -7.80
N ALA A 136 7.77 -21.90 -7.69
CA ALA A 136 7.14 -20.58 -7.57
C ALA A 136 7.48 -19.90 -6.22
N ARG A 137 7.66 -20.67 -5.15
CA ARG A 137 8.16 -20.14 -3.86
C ARG A 137 9.63 -19.74 -3.96
N SER A 138 10.44 -20.53 -4.65
CA SER A 138 11.86 -20.21 -4.86
C SER A 138 12.02 -18.93 -5.67
N LEU A 139 11.30 -18.80 -6.78
CA LEU A 139 11.36 -17.63 -7.65
C LEU A 139 10.93 -16.35 -6.92
N ARG A 140 9.84 -16.39 -6.14
CA ARG A 140 9.40 -15.27 -5.30
C ARG A 140 10.42 -14.86 -4.24
N ARG A 141 11.10 -15.83 -3.63
CA ARG A 141 12.12 -15.56 -2.60
C ARG A 141 13.38 -14.91 -3.16
N HIS A 142 13.76 -15.29 -4.38
CA HIS A 142 14.99 -14.77 -5.00
C HIS A 142 14.74 -13.58 -5.92
N GLY A 143 13.47 -13.23 -6.21
CA GLY A 143 13.11 -12.11 -7.07
C GLY A 143 13.55 -12.28 -8.53
N LEU A 144 13.74 -13.52 -8.98
CA LEU A 144 14.28 -13.86 -10.31
C LEU A 144 13.18 -13.83 -11.37
N TYR A 145 12.57 -12.67 -11.58
CA TYR A 145 11.57 -12.48 -12.63
C TYR A 145 12.26 -12.16 -13.96
N SER A 146 11.76 -12.72 -15.07
CA SER A 146 12.28 -12.41 -16.42
C SER A 146 11.99 -10.97 -16.85
N ARG A 147 10.97 -10.35 -16.23
CA ARG A 147 10.55 -8.97 -16.50
C ARG A 147 10.11 -8.23 -15.23
N PRO A 148 10.14 -6.88 -15.24
CA PRO A 148 9.54 -6.06 -14.20
C PRO A 148 8.06 -6.43 -13.98
N GLN A 149 7.67 -6.61 -12.71
CA GLN A 149 6.29 -6.99 -12.36
C GLN A 149 5.38 -5.76 -12.32
N THR A 150 4.18 -5.87 -12.88
CA THR A 150 3.21 -4.76 -12.85
C THR A 150 2.78 -4.48 -11.42
N PRO A 151 2.78 -3.21 -10.96
CA PRO A 151 2.31 -2.87 -9.63
C PRO A 151 0.89 -3.34 -9.36
N CYS A 152 0.64 -3.70 -8.12
CA CYS A 152 -0.66 -4.10 -7.64
C CYS A 152 -1.07 -3.22 -6.46
N LEU A 153 -2.35 -2.87 -6.40
CA LEU A 153 -2.92 -2.12 -5.28
C LEU A 153 -3.37 -3.10 -4.20
N LEU A 154 -2.80 -2.98 -3.00
CA LEU A 154 -3.24 -3.74 -1.84
C LEU A 154 -4.24 -2.91 -1.03
N TYR A 155 -5.38 -3.49 -0.67
CA TYR A 155 -6.40 -2.83 0.15
C TYR A 155 -7.16 -3.83 1.02
N SER A 156 -7.67 -3.36 2.15
CA SER A 156 -8.51 -4.17 3.06
C SER A 156 -9.98 -3.87 2.79
N THR A 157 -10.86 -4.87 2.93
CA THR A 157 -12.31 -4.66 2.87
C THR A 157 -12.99 -5.30 4.07
N ALA A 158 -14.08 -4.70 4.56
CA ALA A 158 -14.85 -5.26 5.66
C ALA A 158 -15.31 -6.71 5.37
N ALA A 159 -15.63 -7.00 4.11
CA ALA A 159 -16.04 -8.34 3.65
C ALA A 159 -14.89 -9.37 3.65
N ALA A 160 -13.62 -8.96 3.57
CA ALA A 160 -12.47 -9.85 3.62
C ALA A 160 -12.09 -10.28 5.05
N GLY A 161 -12.64 -9.60 6.06
CA GLY A 161 -12.29 -9.80 7.46
C GLY A 161 -10.86 -9.36 7.79
N THR A 162 -10.37 -9.74 8.97
CA THR A 162 -9.05 -9.31 9.48
C THR A 162 -7.87 -10.17 9.02
N ARG A 163 -8.14 -11.28 8.33
CA ARG A 163 -7.15 -12.30 7.93
C ARG A 163 -6.88 -12.36 6.42
N ALA A 164 -7.45 -11.46 5.64
CA ALA A 164 -7.22 -11.40 4.21
C ALA A 164 -7.22 -9.96 3.71
N VAL A 165 -6.41 -9.72 2.68
CA VAL A 165 -6.38 -8.45 1.93
C VAL A 165 -6.76 -8.71 0.49
N LYS A 166 -7.25 -7.66 -0.16
CA LYS A 166 -7.49 -7.64 -1.59
C LYS A 166 -6.26 -7.07 -2.29
N LEU A 167 -5.87 -7.74 -3.37
CA LEU A 167 -4.84 -7.28 -4.28
C LEU A 167 -5.50 -7.03 -5.64
N TYR A 168 -5.61 -5.77 -6.03
CA TYR A 168 -6.03 -5.40 -7.37
C TYR A 168 -4.82 -5.34 -8.29
N SER A 169 -4.81 -6.22 -9.29
CA SER A 169 -3.76 -6.26 -10.30
C SER A 169 -4.10 -5.28 -11.41
N LEU A 170 -3.20 -4.31 -11.62
CA LEU A 170 -3.31 -3.42 -12.78
C LEU A 170 -3.08 -4.16 -14.10
N ALA A 171 -2.48 -5.35 -14.03
CA ALA A 171 -2.28 -6.14 -15.21
C ALA A 171 -3.63 -6.62 -15.76
N ASP A 172 -4.26 -7.57 -15.11
CA ASP A 172 -5.51 -8.19 -15.59
C ASP A 172 -6.79 -7.48 -15.14
N LYS A 173 -6.66 -6.33 -14.46
CA LYS A 173 -7.77 -5.54 -13.91
C LYS A 173 -8.69 -6.39 -13.01
N SER A 174 -8.12 -7.38 -12.33
CA SER A 174 -8.83 -8.31 -11.47
C SER A 174 -8.41 -8.15 -10.02
N THR A 175 -9.32 -8.50 -9.11
CA THR A 175 -9.06 -8.50 -7.67
C THR A 175 -8.83 -9.91 -7.16
N TYR A 176 -7.73 -10.07 -6.44
CA TYR A 176 -7.29 -11.30 -5.79
C TYR A 176 -7.46 -11.19 -4.29
N THR A 177 -7.69 -12.32 -3.61
CA THR A 177 -7.71 -12.36 -2.14
C THR A 177 -6.46 -13.07 -1.67
N ILE A 178 -5.63 -12.38 -0.89
CA ILE A 178 -4.39 -12.93 -0.34
C ILE A 178 -4.61 -13.22 1.14
N PRO A 179 -4.35 -14.45 1.61
CA PRO A 179 -4.36 -14.75 3.03
C PRO A 179 -3.20 -14.03 3.71
N LEU A 180 -3.49 -13.42 4.85
CA LEU A 180 -2.49 -12.74 5.65
C LEU A 180 -1.95 -13.65 6.76
N PRO A 181 -0.68 -13.47 7.17
CA PRO A 181 -0.12 -14.19 8.31
C PRO A 181 -0.85 -13.88 9.62
N ASP A 182 -0.62 -14.73 10.64
CA ASP A 182 -1.19 -14.56 11.98
C ASP A 182 -0.63 -13.30 12.67
N GLN A 183 -1.35 -12.20 12.49
CA GLN A 183 -1.51 -10.98 13.29
C GLN A 183 -2.32 -10.03 12.39
N PRO A 184 -3.43 -9.43 12.82
CA PRO A 184 -4.30 -8.64 11.94
C PRO A 184 -3.55 -7.48 11.27
N ILE A 185 -3.25 -7.59 9.96
CA ILE A 185 -2.68 -6.49 9.18
C ILE A 185 -3.75 -5.45 8.83
N ALA A 186 -5.02 -5.86 8.78
CA ALA A 186 -6.14 -4.97 8.51
C ALA A 186 -6.26 -3.80 9.51
N GLU A 187 -5.68 -3.94 10.70
CA GLU A 187 -5.69 -2.90 11.76
C GLU A 187 -4.40 -2.04 11.78
N ARG A 188 -3.40 -2.42 10.98
CA ARG A 188 -2.11 -1.74 10.87
C ARG A 188 -2.20 -0.59 9.87
N SER A 189 -1.52 0.51 10.15
CA SER A 189 -1.34 1.57 9.16
C SER A 189 -0.16 1.24 8.27
N ILE A 190 -0.28 1.48 6.96
CA ILE A 190 0.82 1.38 6.02
C ILE A 190 1.54 2.73 6.01
N VAL A 191 2.86 2.71 6.12
CA VAL A 191 3.71 3.92 6.17
C VAL A 191 4.82 3.88 5.13
N GLY A 192 4.83 2.87 4.26
CA GLY A 192 5.85 2.70 3.24
C GLY A 192 5.64 1.46 2.39
N SER A 193 6.08 1.52 1.14
CA SER A 193 6.13 0.40 0.21
C SER A 193 7.43 0.49 -0.60
N SER A 194 8.25 -0.56 -0.58
CA SER A 194 9.53 -0.60 -1.29
C SER A 194 9.91 -2.05 -1.60
N HIS A 195 10.37 -2.31 -2.83
CA HIS A 195 10.88 -3.64 -3.24
C HIS A 195 9.90 -4.80 -2.99
N GLY A 196 8.59 -4.57 -3.10
CA GLY A 196 7.56 -5.59 -2.82
C GLY A 196 7.28 -5.84 -1.33
N TRP A 197 7.94 -5.09 -0.44
CA TRP A 197 7.70 -5.07 0.99
C TRP A 197 6.86 -3.86 1.38
N LEU A 198 5.99 -4.06 2.38
CA LEU A 198 5.24 -3.02 3.05
C LEU A 198 5.86 -2.73 4.41
N VAL A 199 5.88 -1.46 4.80
CA VAL A 199 6.18 -1.03 6.15
C VAL A 199 4.85 -0.74 6.84
N THR A 200 4.58 -1.44 7.93
CA THR A 200 3.31 -1.36 8.66
C THR A 200 3.53 -1.01 10.13
N ALA A 201 2.63 -0.23 10.73
CA ALA A 201 2.65 0.08 12.15
C ALA A 201 1.45 -0.56 12.87
N ASP A 202 1.71 -1.32 13.93
CA ASP A 202 0.69 -2.04 14.69
C ASP A 202 -0.02 -1.19 15.76
N SER A 203 -0.94 -1.80 16.52
CA SER A 203 -1.70 -1.11 17.56
C SER A 203 -0.85 -0.53 18.70
N ARG A 204 0.41 -0.96 18.83
CA ARG A 204 1.39 -0.46 19.81
C ARG A 204 2.33 0.59 19.23
N SER A 205 2.11 1.01 17.98
CA SER A 205 3.04 1.81 17.17
C SER A 205 4.35 1.12 16.82
N GLU A 206 4.44 -0.20 16.93
CA GLU A 206 5.65 -0.90 16.50
C GLU A 206 5.64 -1.09 14.98
N LEU A 207 6.80 -0.85 14.36
CA LEU A 207 6.97 -0.99 12.91
C LEU A 207 7.37 -2.42 12.53
N HIS A 208 6.80 -2.90 11.43
CA HIS A 208 7.04 -4.23 10.88
C HIS A 208 7.16 -4.16 9.37
N LEU A 209 8.15 -4.86 8.82
CA LEU A 209 8.17 -5.20 7.40
C LEU A 209 7.26 -6.40 7.16
N LEU A 210 6.49 -6.33 6.08
CA LEU A 210 5.62 -7.39 5.62
C LEU A 210 5.85 -7.61 4.13
N ASN A 211 6.13 -8.83 3.72
CA ASN A 211 6.09 -9.22 2.32
C ASN A 211 4.74 -9.93 2.05
N PRO A 212 3.78 -9.28 1.34
CA PRO A 212 2.49 -9.91 1.06
C PRO A 212 2.61 -11.17 0.20
N ALA A 213 3.71 -11.30 -0.54
CA ALA A 213 3.91 -12.41 -1.47
C ALA A 213 4.39 -13.69 -0.79
N THR A 214 5.23 -13.54 0.24
CA THR A 214 5.84 -14.65 0.99
C THR A 214 5.23 -14.84 2.37
N SER A 215 4.40 -13.89 2.81
CA SER A 215 3.85 -13.75 4.17
C SER A 215 4.94 -13.58 5.24
N GLU A 216 6.16 -13.24 4.83
CA GLU A 216 7.27 -13.00 5.73
C GLU A 216 7.08 -11.68 6.49
N GLN A 217 7.42 -11.68 7.78
CA GLN A 217 7.35 -10.51 8.64
C GLN A 217 8.67 -10.33 9.39
N LEU A 218 9.17 -9.09 9.42
CA LEU A 218 10.37 -8.73 10.18
C LEU A 218 10.04 -7.54 11.08
N ALA A 219 10.28 -7.68 12.38
CA ALA A 219 10.15 -6.57 13.32
C ALA A 219 11.25 -5.54 13.05
N LEU A 220 10.88 -4.26 13.11
CA LEU A 220 11.81 -3.14 13.03
C LEU A 220 12.16 -2.65 14.45
N PRO A 221 13.14 -1.74 14.60
CA PRO A 221 13.53 -1.28 15.92
C PRO A 221 12.35 -0.66 16.69
N PRO A 222 12.31 -0.84 18.02
CA PRO A 222 11.17 -0.39 18.81
C PRO A 222 10.94 1.12 18.69
N VAL A 223 9.68 1.54 18.70
CA VAL A 223 9.30 2.96 18.65
C VAL A 223 9.90 3.76 19.82
N ALA A 224 10.08 3.13 20.97
CA ALA A 224 10.74 3.72 22.14
C ALA A 224 12.23 4.07 21.93
N THR A 225 12.83 3.68 20.80
CA THR A 225 14.20 4.05 20.42
C THR A 225 14.25 5.24 19.47
N VAL A 226 13.10 5.77 19.04
CA VAL A 226 13.01 7.03 18.32
C VAL A 226 13.25 8.16 19.33
N GLU A 227 14.12 9.10 18.98
CA GLU A 227 14.65 10.12 19.88
C GLU A 227 13.57 10.89 20.65
N GLN A 228 12.53 11.38 19.97
CA GLN A 228 11.49 12.21 20.57
C GLN A 228 10.43 11.41 21.34
N VAL A 229 10.50 10.07 21.37
CA VAL A 229 9.46 9.20 21.93
C VAL A 229 9.93 8.59 23.24
N SER A 230 9.18 8.87 24.32
CA SER A 230 9.41 8.26 25.63
C SER A 230 8.24 7.34 26.02
N PRO A 231 8.47 6.04 26.30
CA PRO A 231 7.42 5.17 26.80
C PRO A 231 7.11 5.47 28.27
N ILE A 232 5.83 5.57 28.61
CA ILE A 232 5.35 5.68 29.99
C ILE A 232 4.75 4.33 30.40
N LEU A 233 5.34 3.73 31.44
CA LEU A 233 4.96 2.42 31.95
C LEU A 233 4.21 2.56 33.29
N ASP A 234 3.31 1.62 33.56
CA ASP A 234 2.69 1.47 34.89
C ASP A 234 3.65 0.82 35.90
N ASP A 235 3.21 0.73 37.16
CA ASP A 235 3.98 0.08 38.24
C ASP A 235 4.29 -1.41 37.98
N ALA A 236 3.54 -2.05 37.07
CA ALA A 236 3.73 -3.43 36.64
C ALA A 236 4.60 -3.55 35.38
N GLY A 237 5.08 -2.44 34.81
CA GLY A 237 5.91 -2.40 33.61
C GLY A 237 5.14 -2.48 32.29
N ASN A 238 3.80 -2.38 32.30
CA ASN A 238 3.00 -2.35 31.07
C ASN A 238 2.98 -0.95 30.47
N LEU A 239 3.04 -0.88 29.15
CA LEU A 239 2.92 0.39 28.42
C LEU A 239 1.54 1.01 28.64
N GLN A 240 1.50 2.19 29.26
CA GLN A 240 0.28 3.00 29.35
C GLN A 240 0.12 3.92 28.13
N ARG A 241 1.18 4.63 27.77
CA ARG A 241 1.19 5.62 26.68
C ARG A 241 2.62 5.97 26.26
N TYR A 242 2.74 6.80 25.23
CA TYR A 242 3.99 7.46 24.87
C TYR A 242 3.88 8.96 25.09
N ASP A 243 4.95 9.57 25.58
CA ASP A 243 5.10 11.02 25.63
C ASP A 243 6.01 11.45 24.47
N LEU A 244 5.53 12.37 23.63
CA LEU A 244 6.22 12.87 22.44
C LEU A 244 6.78 14.27 22.69
N SER A 245 8.08 14.44 22.51
CA SER A 245 8.78 15.70 22.75
C SER A 245 8.96 16.51 21.46
N PHE A 246 8.72 17.82 21.53
CA PHE A 246 8.77 18.72 20.36
C PHE A 246 10.09 19.50 20.31
N TYR A 247 11.19 18.81 20.00
CA TYR A 247 12.51 19.42 19.79
C TYR A 247 13.22 18.91 18.53
N ASP A 248 14.25 19.65 18.13
CA ASP A 248 15.15 19.36 17.03
C ASP A 248 16.63 19.56 17.47
N ALA A 249 17.58 19.49 16.53
CA ALA A 249 18.99 19.70 16.85
C ALA A 249 19.36 21.16 17.23
N ALA A 250 18.51 22.15 16.94
CA ALA A 250 18.77 23.58 17.21
C ALA A 250 18.05 24.12 18.47
N LEU A 251 17.13 23.34 19.04
CA LEU A 251 16.34 23.62 20.23
C LEU A 251 16.51 22.46 21.24
N PRO A 252 17.72 22.19 21.77
CA PRO A 252 17.92 21.06 22.68
C PRO A 252 17.15 21.25 23.99
N VAL A 253 16.64 20.15 24.55
CA VAL A 253 16.02 20.09 25.88
C VAL A 253 17.02 20.61 26.93
N ARG A 254 16.62 21.57 27.77
CA ARG A 254 17.41 21.95 28.96
C ARG A 254 17.14 20.96 30.10
N PRO A 255 18.14 20.21 30.58
CA PRO A 255 17.94 19.38 31.77
C PRO A 255 17.92 20.27 33.02
N GLY A 256 16.81 20.26 33.78
CA GLY A 256 16.86 20.50 35.23
C GLY A 256 16.51 21.88 35.81
N LEU A 257 15.39 22.51 35.42
CA LEU A 257 14.78 23.56 36.26
C LEU A 257 13.34 23.17 36.64
N PRO A 258 12.99 23.10 37.95
CA PRO A 258 11.61 22.95 38.36
C PRO A 258 10.87 24.25 38.02
N VAL A 259 9.81 24.14 37.21
CA VAL A 259 8.96 25.27 36.84
C VAL A 259 8.09 25.64 38.04
N ASN A 260 8.28 26.84 38.59
CA ASN A 260 7.41 27.37 39.64
C ASN A 260 6.06 27.77 39.03
N ALA A 261 5.02 26.99 39.33
CA ALA A 261 3.66 27.14 38.82
C ALA A 261 2.95 28.48 39.17
N ALA A 262 3.59 29.36 39.94
CA ALA A 262 2.99 30.62 40.40
C ALA A 262 3.17 31.77 39.39
N ASP A 263 4.28 31.82 38.65
CA ASP A 263 4.55 32.91 37.71
C ASP A 263 3.84 32.70 36.36
N GLU A 264 3.41 31.46 36.05
CA GLU A 264 2.69 31.14 34.81
C GLU A 264 1.21 31.53 34.82
N LEU A 265 0.54 31.61 35.99
CA LEU A 265 -0.91 31.81 36.04
C LEU A 265 -1.35 33.23 35.65
N GLU A 266 -0.43 34.20 35.69
CA GLU A 266 -0.70 35.61 35.36
C GLU A 266 -0.34 35.94 33.90
N GLN A 267 0.69 35.29 33.34
CA GLN A 267 1.02 35.39 31.91
C GLN A 267 0.06 34.58 31.02
N THR A 268 -0.35 33.37 31.44
CA THR A 268 -1.33 32.57 30.68
C THR A 268 -2.71 33.22 30.64
N LYS A 269 -3.15 33.94 31.69
CA LYS A 269 -4.44 34.67 31.68
C LYS A 269 -4.48 35.80 30.64
N ASN A 270 -3.40 36.58 30.53
CA ASN A 270 -3.31 37.67 29.55
C ASN A 270 -3.18 37.19 28.09
N THR A 271 -2.61 36.00 27.86
CA THR A 271 -2.58 35.37 26.52
C THR A 271 -3.90 34.68 26.16
N HIS A 272 -4.61 34.11 27.14
CA HIS A 272 -5.92 33.49 26.93
C HIS A 272 -7.02 34.52 26.59
N GLU A 273 -6.93 35.75 27.11
CA GLU A 273 -7.82 36.86 26.71
C GLU A 273 -7.56 37.35 25.27
N HIS A 274 -6.31 37.41 24.82
CA HIS A 274 -5.99 37.73 23.42
C HIS A 274 -6.40 36.61 22.46
N LEU A 275 -6.28 35.34 22.86
CA LEU A 275 -6.76 34.18 22.10
C LEU A 275 -8.30 34.15 22.02
N LYS A 276 -9.02 34.51 23.09
CA LYS A 276 -10.49 34.61 23.06
C LYS A 276 -11.00 35.68 22.10
N ASN A 277 -10.31 36.82 21.98
CA ASN A 277 -10.69 37.87 21.04
C ASN A 277 -10.37 37.52 19.58
N ALA A 278 -9.39 36.65 19.32
CA ALA A 278 -9.12 36.11 17.98
C ALA A 278 -10.00 34.90 17.61
N MET A 279 -10.54 34.18 18.59
CA MET A 279 -11.46 33.03 18.43
C MET A 279 -12.94 33.44 18.38
N ASN A 280 -13.27 34.74 18.42
CA ASN A 280 -14.64 35.25 18.46
C ASN A 280 -15.29 35.48 17.07
N THR A 281 -14.88 34.73 16.05
CA THR A 281 -15.74 34.44 14.89
C THR A 281 -16.42 33.11 15.14
N GLU A 282 -17.66 33.16 15.61
CA GLU A 282 -18.50 32.05 16.02
C GLU A 282 -18.64 30.96 14.94
N PHE A 283 -18.20 29.73 15.23
CA PHE A 283 -18.73 28.53 14.56
C PHE A 283 -19.20 27.51 15.61
N TRP A 284 -20.49 27.20 15.51
CA TRP A 284 -21.22 26.30 16.40
C TRP A 284 -20.72 24.86 16.27
N CYS A 285 -20.13 24.31 17.33
CA CYS A 285 -19.82 22.88 17.44
C CYS A 285 -21.12 22.04 17.40
N CYS A 286 -21.23 21.15 16.42
CA CYS A 286 -22.22 20.07 16.44
C CYS A 286 -21.59 18.79 17.01
N PRO A 287 -22.08 18.24 18.14
CA PRO A 287 -21.57 17.01 18.71
C PRO A 287 -22.26 15.81 18.08
N LYS A 288 -21.65 15.19 17.05
CA LYS A 288 -21.84 13.77 16.64
C LYS A 288 -21.09 13.44 15.34
N THR A 289 -19.78 13.21 15.43
CA THR A 289 -18.96 12.29 14.60
C THR A 289 -17.50 12.41 15.03
N ALA A 290 -17.18 11.93 16.23
CA ALA A 290 -15.81 11.94 16.76
C ALA A 290 -15.04 10.69 16.34
N ALA A 291 -14.61 10.65 15.08
CA ALA A 291 -13.48 9.88 14.59
C ALA A 291 -13.26 10.33 13.14
N PHE A 292 -12.01 10.46 12.72
CA PHE A 292 -11.53 10.95 11.41
C PHE A 292 -11.26 12.47 11.36
N SER A 293 -10.03 12.79 10.90
CA SER A 293 -9.43 14.12 10.61
C SER A 293 -8.59 14.91 11.65
N GLY A 294 -8.00 14.26 12.67
CA GLY A 294 -7.05 14.93 13.58
C GLY A 294 -5.74 15.45 12.95
N VAL A 295 -5.47 15.16 11.67
CA VAL A 295 -4.20 15.50 10.99
C VAL A 295 -4.22 16.91 10.39
N TYR A 296 -5.37 17.37 9.87
CA TYR A 296 -5.52 18.70 9.25
C TYR A 296 -5.52 19.84 10.29
N PHE A 297 -6.17 19.63 11.44
CA PHE A 297 -6.18 20.61 12.54
C PHE A 297 -4.80 20.79 13.19
N SER A 298 -3.98 19.73 13.22
CA SER A 298 -2.58 19.79 13.68
C SER A 298 -1.69 20.52 12.66
N PHE A 299 -1.93 20.31 11.36
CA PHE A 299 -1.13 20.86 10.27
C PHE A 299 -1.27 22.40 10.13
N TYR A 300 -2.50 22.92 10.19
CA TYR A 300 -2.74 24.37 10.15
C TYR A 300 -2.21 25.08 11.40
N CYS A 301 -2.29 24.42 12.56
CA CYS A 301 -1.74 24.94 13.80
C CYS A 301 -0.20 24.90 13.85
N GLU A 302 0.47 23.87 13.35
CA GLU A 302 1.94 23.75 13.45
C GLU A 302 2.69 24.73 12.54
N LEU A 303 2.20 24.98 11.32
CA LEU A 303 2.83 25.94 10.40
C LEU A 303 2.66 27.40 10.86
N GLN A 304 1.48 27.79 11.36
CA GLN A 304 1.31 29.12 11.97
C GLN A 304 2.02 29.25 13.33
N ARG A 305 2.23 28.15 14.08
CA ARG A 305 2.95 28.18 15.37
C ARG A 305 4.47 28.16 15.21
N ALA A 306 5.04 27.46 14.24
CA ALA A 306 6.49 27.25 14.15
C ALA A 306 7.30 28.55 13.91
N GLU A 307 6.79 29.50 13.14
CA GLU A 307 7.47 30.79 12.92
C GLU A 307 7.20 31.81 14.04
N LEU A 308 6.03 31.76 14.68
CA LEU A 308 5.67 32.67 15.77
C LEU A 308 6.23 32.25 17.15
N TRP A 309 6.50 30.96 17.38
CA TRP A 309 6.76 30.39 18.72
C TRP A 309 8.11 29.67 18.90
N ALA A 310 9.13 30.00 18.10
CA ALA A 310 10.48 29.45 18.28
C ALA A 310 11.09 29.75 19.68
N HIS A 311 10.55 30.74 20.41
CA HIS A 311 10.93 31.04 21.79
C HIS A 311 10.17 30.22 22.85
N THR A 312 8.93 29.78 22.60
CA THR A 312 8.10 28.98 23.53
C THR A 312 8.21 27.47 23.29
N ALA A 313 8.69 27.03 22.11
CA ALA A 313 8.91 25.61 21.82
C ALA A 313 9.97 24.93 22.72
N ARG A 314 10.96 25.69 23.22
CA ARG A 314 12.03 25.15 24.11
C ARG A 314 11.52 24.66 25.46
N ASP A 315 10.36 25.15 25.89
CA ASP A 315 9.77 24.85 27.20
C ASP A 315 8.41 24.12 27.05
N ARG A 316 8.05 23.63 25.85
CA ARG A 316 6.82 22.86 25.65
C ARG A 316 6.96 21.50 26.35
N PRO A 317 6.05 21.13 27.27
CA PRO A 317 6.08 19.81 27.88
C PRO A 317 5.82 18.72 26.83
N PRO A 318 6.38 17.51 27.00
CA PRO A 318 6.04 16.37 26.16
C PRO A 318 4.53 16.12 26.14
N GLU A 319 4.00 15.77 24.96
CA GLU A 319 2.57 15.53 24.81
C GLU A 319 2.24 14.03 24.90
N PRO A 320 1.18 13.66 25.64
CA PRO A 320 0.82 12.27 25.82
C PRO A 320 -0.01 11.73 24.64
N TYR A 321 0.37 10.58 24.12
CA TYR A 321 -0.33 9.84 23.06
C TYR A 321 -0.60 8.39 23.48
N ALA A 322 -1.85 7.95 23.31
CA ALA A 322 -2.17 6.52 23.34
C ALA A 322 -1.40 5.80 22.23
N ALA A 323 -0.97 4.55 22.49
CA ALA A 323 -0.13 3.81 21.56
C ALA A 323 -0.77 3.62 20.18
N ASP A 324 -2.08 3.43 20.10
CA ASP A 324 -2.76 3.28 18.81
C ASP A 324 -2.91 4.59 18.02
N LYS A 325 -2.85 5.73 18.71
CA LYS A 325 -2.96 7.06 18.10
C LYS A 325 -1.60 7.57 17.63
N LEU A 326 -0.53 7.26 18.37
CA LEU A 326 0.82 7.72 18.03
C LEU A 326 1.20 7.34 16.60
N ARG A 327 0.96 6.09 16.16
CA ARG A 327 1.31 5.63 14.79
C ARG A 327 0.74 6.49 13.66
N ARG A 328 -0.41 7.13 13.87
CA ARG A 328 -1.10 7.96 12.87
C ARG A 328 -0.50 9.35 12.76
N PHE A 329 0.19 9.79 13.81
CA PHE A 329 0.82 11.11 13.86
C PHE A 329 2.33 11.02 13.63
N LEU A 330 2.98 10.05 14.26
CA LEU A 330 4.44 9.91 14.29
C LEU A 330 5.01 9.59 12.92
N TYR A 331 4.48 8.58 12.24
CA TYR A 331 5.07 8.06 11.01
C TYR A 331 4.50 8.75 9.79
N LEU A 332 5.37 9.31 8.94
CA LEU A 332 4.97 9.96 7.70
C LEU A 332 5.31 9.12 6.48
N LYS A 333 6.54 8.60 6.41
CA LYS A 333 7.01 7.72 5.34
C LYS A 333 8.22 6.92 5.77
N VAL A 334 8.34 5.68 5.30
CA VAL A 334 9.52 4.83 5.44
C VAL A 334 9.92 4.25 4.08
N VAL A 335 11.20 4.37 3.73
CA VAL A 335 11.76 3.90 2.45
C VAL A 335 12.91 2.95 2.72
N LEU A 336 12.97 1.86 1.95
CA LEU A 336 14.04 0.86 2.03
C LEU A 336 15.09 1.11 0.96
N SER A 337 16.35 0.77 1.26
CA SER A 337 17.44 0.84 0.30
C SER A 337 17.46 -0.31 -0.71
N CYS A 338 16.98 -1.48 -0.32
CA CYS A 338 16.96 -2.67 -1.15
C CYS A 338 15.93 -3.68 -0.61
N ASP A 339 15.85 -4.85 -1.25
CA ASP A 339 15.09 -5.98 -0.71
C ASP A 339 15.76 -6.51 0.58
N PRO A 340 15.09 -6.48 1.74
CA PRO A 340 15.59 -7.00 3.02
C PRO A 340 16.09 -8.45 2.96
N SER A 341 15.54 -9.27 2.07
CA SER A 341 15.96 -10.68 1.91
C SER A 341 17.38 -10.83 1.34
N ARG A 342 17.91 -9.77 0.70
CA ARG A 342 19.28 -9.73 0.15
C ARG A 342 20.34 -9.36 1.20
N GLY A 343 19.92 -8.97 2.41
CA GLY A 343 20.81 -8.50 3.47
C GLY A 343 21.21 -7.04 3.32
N ASP A 344 21.71 -6.48 4.42
CA ASP A 344 22.22 -5.10 4.55
C ASP A 344 21.25 -3.96 4.13
N CYS A 345 19.94 -4.23 4.21
CA CYS A 345 18.93 -3.23 3.92
C CYS A 345 18.87 -2.15 5.01
N ILE A 346 18.86 -0.89 4.58
CA ILE A 346 18.72 0.31 5.41
C ILE A 346 17.30 0.85 5.21
N LEU A 347 16.71 1.32 6.31
CA LEU A 347 15.44 2.04 6.31
C LEU A 347 15.72 3.50 6.62
N MET A 348 15.14 4.39 5.83
CA MET A 348 15.03 5.83 6.14
C MET A 348 13.59 6.15 6.50
N MET A 349 13.38 6.82 7.62
CA MET A 349 12.08 7.20 8.12
C MET A 349 11.97 8.72 8.19
N ILE A 350 10.90 9.25 7.61
CA ILE A 350 10.40 10.61 7.85
C ILE A 350 9.34 10.51 8.95
N TYR A 351 9.51 11.28 10.02
CA TYR A 351 8.63 11.22 11.18
C TYR A 351 8.43 12.57 11.86
N ASN A 352 7.32 12.72 12.56
CA ASN A 352 7.01 13.88 13.38
C ASN A 352 7.66 13.79 14.76
N PRO A 353 7.91 14.92 15.44
CA PRO A 353 7.59 16.28 15.03
C PRO A 353 8.59 16.84 14.00
N TYR A 354 8.19 17.90 13.31
CA TYR A 354 9.02 18.66 12.36
C TYR A 354 9.49 17.88 11.12
N ARG A 355 8.93 16.70 10.86
CA ARG A 355 9.24 15.87 9.69
C ARG A 355 10.74 15.60 9.57
N GLN A 356 11.32 15.14 10.66
CA GLN A 356 12.73 14.82 10.80
C GLN A 356 13.06 13.46 10.19
N LEU A 357 14.36 13.14 10.13
CA LEU A 357 14.84 11.87 9.61
C LEU A 357 15.46 10.99 10.70
N ALA A 358 15.20 9.69 10.60
CA ALA A 358 15.91 8.67 11.34
C ALA A 358 16.17 7.47 10.43
N PHE A 359 17.22 6.70 10.73
CA PHE A 359 17.53 5.50 9.96
C PHE A 359 17.84 4.29 10.84
N ALA A 360 17.68 3.11 10.26
CA ALA A 360 18.01 1.84 10.89
C ALA A 360 18.44 0.82 9.84
N ARG A 361 19.13 -0.24 10.24
CA ARG A 361 19.33 -1.43 9.41
C ARG A 361 18.30 -2.47 9.79
N VAL A 362 17.84 -3.27 8.81
CA VAL A 362 16.97 -4.41 9.10
C VAL A 362 17.66 -5.34 10.11
N GLY A 363 16.96 -5.66 11.20
CA GLY A 363 17.51 -6.45 12.31
C GLY A 363 18.30 -5.66 13.36
N SER A 364 18.46 -4.33 13.21
CA SER A 364 19.00 -3.50 14.29
C SER A 364 18.01 -3.39 15.46
N LYS A 365 18.51 -3.01 16.63
CA LYS A 365 17.70 -2.83 17.85
C LYS A 365 17.31 -1.37 18.11
N ARG A 366 17.78 -0.43 17.30
CA ARG A 366 17.52 1.00 17.50
C ARG A 366 17.45 1.80 16.22
N TRP A 367 16.65 2.87 16.26
CA TRP A 367 16.70 3.98 15.32
C TRP A 367 17.89 4.90 15.64
N HIS A 368 18.49 5.48 14.60
CA HIS A 368 19.51 6.52 14.70
C HIS A 368 18.92 7.82 14.21
N TRP A 369 18.86 8.82 15.08
CA TRP A 369 18.36 10.14 14.73
C TRP A 369 19.37 10.88 13.85
N ILE A 370 18.89 11.50 12.78
CA ILE A 370 19.67 12.42 11.97
C ILE A 370 19.42 13.84 12.48
N THR A 371 20.39 14.37 13.20
CA THR A 371 20.33 15.70 13.82
C THR A 371 20.27 16.78 12.75
N THR A 372 19.07 17.28 12.49
CA THR A 372 18.78 18.40 11.59
C THR A 372 17.98 19.45 12.36
N SER A 373 18.17 20.73 12.03
CA SER A 373 17.32 21.79 12.59
C SER A 373 16.00 21.86 11.82
N PHE A 374 14.94 22.38 12.43
CA PHE A 374 13.61 22.48 11.85
C PHE A 374 13.63 23.32 10.57
N ARG A 375 14.51 24.32 10.53
CA ARG A 375 14.75 25.18 9.35
C ARG A 375 15.34 24.41 8.16
N GLU A 376 16.11 23.36 8.45
CA GLU A 376 16.81 22.52 7.48
C GLU A 376 16.11 21.17 7.24
N SER A 377 15.12 20.83 8.10
CA SER A 377 14.28 19.63 8.04
C SER A 377 12.98 19.94 7.29
N MET A 378 11.81 19.51 7.77
CA MET A 378 10.52 19.61 7.06
C MET A 378 10.48 18.75 5.81
N TYR A 379 10.98 17.51 5.92
CA TYR A 379 10.98 16.56 4.81
C TYR A 379 9.55 16.18 4.40
N SER A 380 9.25 16.34 3.11
CA SER A 380 7.99 15.93 2.52
C SER A 380 8.07 14.50 2.00
N ASP A 381 9.18 14.15 1.36
CA ASP A 381 9.36 12.88 0.69
C ASP A 381 10.83 12.43 0.60
N CYS A 382 11.06 11.14 0.39
CA CYS A 382 12.38 10.60 0.12
C CYS A 382 12.36 9.38 -0.80
N ILE A 383 13.47 9.14 -1.50
CA ILE A 383 13.71 7.95 -2.33
C ILE A 383 15.12 7.42 -2.09
N TYR A 384 15.34 6.14 -2.32
CA TYR A 384 16.69 5.56 -2.38
C TYR A 384 17.15 5.47 -3.83
N ASN A 385 18.41 5.83 -4.09
CA ASN A 385 18.97 5.88 -5.42
C ASN A 385 20.05 4.81 -5.64
N HIS A 386 20.27 4.45 -6.93
CA HIS A 386 21.24 3.46 -7.36
C HIS A 386 22.71 3.83 -7.09
N ASP A 387 23.00 5.11 -6.78
CA ASP A 387 24.33 5.57 -6.34
C ASP A 387 24.60 5.22 -4.86
N GLY A 388 23.68 4.52 -4.20
CA GLY A 388 23.83 4.03 -2.84
C GLY A 388 23.37 5.01 -1.75
N ALA A 389 22.70 6.10 -2.12
CA ALA A 389 22.30 7.16 -1.19
C ALA A 389 20.78 7.40 -1.16
N PHE A 390 20.30 7.93 -0.03
CA PHE A 390 18.94 8.44 0.10
C PHE A 390 18.88 9.89 -0.37
N TYR A 391 17.83 10.25 -1.10
CA TYR A 391 17.54 11.60 -1.53
C TYR A 391 16.25 12.02 -0.82
N ALA A 392 16.36 12.98 0.10
CA ALA A 392 15.24 13.48 0.87
C ALA A 392 14.94 14.93 0.49
N MET A 393 13.70 15.20 0.13
CA MET A 393 13.22 16.52 -0.29
C MET A 393 12.41 17.17 0.84
N ASN A 394 12.71 18.43 1.12
CA ASN A 394 11.93 19.22 2.06
C ASN A 394 10.75 19.95 1.38
N ARG A 395 9.84 20.48 2.19
CA ARG A 395 8.66 21.23 1.73
C ARG A 395 8.98 22.52 0.96
N GLN A 396 10.23 22.97 0.92
CA GLN A 396 10.68 24.10 0.13
C GLN A 396 11.33 23.66 -1.20
N GLY A 397 11.30 22.36 -1.52
CA GLY A 397 11.90 21.78 -2.72
C GLY A 397 13.41 21.56 -2.63
N GLY A 398 14.05 21.87 -1.50
CA GLY A 398 15.46 21.55 -1.29
C GLY A 398 15.68 20.04 -1.20
N ILE A 399 16.74 19.53 -1.84
CA ILE A 399 17.05 18.10 -1.89
C ILE A 399 18.39 17.84 -1.21
N HIS A 400 18.36 16.96 -0.21
CA HIS A 400 19.52 16.53 0.55
C HIS A 400 19.84 15.07 0.24
N ARG A 401 21.10 14.79 -0.07
CA ARG A 401 21.63 13.44 -0.29
C ARG A 401 22.23 12.92 1.02
N TYR A 402 21.87 11.70 1.39
CA TYR A 402 22.27 11.03 2.61
C TYR A 402 23.02 9.74 2.32
N THR A 403 24.29 9.69 2.73
CA THR A 403 25.10 8.47 2.71
C THR A 403 25.18 7.90 4.13
N ILE A 404 24.92 6.61 4.28
CA ILE A 404 24.83 5.95 5.59
C ILE A 404 26.00 5.01 5.79
N GLU A 405 26.85 5.29 6.78
CA GLU A 405 28.03 4.49 7.13
C GLU A 405 27.97 4.13 8.62
N GLY A 406 27.87 2.83 8.91
CA GLY A 406 27.69 2.35 10.28
C GLY A 406 26.45 2.97 10.94
N SER A 407 26.67 3.76 11.99
CA SER A 407 25.65 4.49 12.76
C SER A 407 25.62 5.99 12.45
N CYS A 408 26.26 6.44 11.38
CA CYS A 408 26.34 7.84 10.99
C CYS A 408 25.67 8.08 9.63
N ALA A 409 25.04 9.25 9.50
CA ALA A 409 24.49 9.74 8.25
C ALA A 409 25.22 11.02 7.84
N THR A 410 25.81 11.02 6.64
CA THR A 410 26.45 12.18 6.05
C THR A 410 25.47 12.87 5.11
N ARG A 411 25.30 14.18 5.29
CA ARG A 411 24.35 15.01 4.54
C ARG A 411 25.07 15.92 3.56
N ASP A 412 24.73 15.79 2.28
CA ASP A 412 25.14 16.71 1.22
C ASP A 412 23.91 17.50 0.74
N VAL A 413 24.02 18.83 0.69
CA VAL A 413 22.97 19.67 0.07
C VAL A 413 23.23 19.69 -1.43
N ILE A 414 22.43 18.94 -2.20
CA ILE A 414 22.63 18.79 -3.65
C ILE A 414 21.70 19.67 -4.48
N PHE A 415 20.60 20.15 -3.89
CA PHE A 415 19.70 21.10 -4.53
C PHE A 415 19.19 22.11 -3.50
N LYS A 416 19.36 23.39 -3.81
CA LYS A 416 18.91 24.49 -2.96
C LYS A 416 17.38 24.64 -3.00
N TYR A 417 16.86 25.30 -1.97
CA TYR A 417 15.44 25.59 -1.82
C TYR A 417 14.90 26.31 -3.07
N THR A 418 13.78 25.81 -3.58
CA THR A 418 13.16 26.28 -4.82
C THR A 418 12.07 27.32 -4.52
N LEU A 419 11.41 27.19 -3.36
CA LEU A 419 10.31 28.05 -2.95
C LEU A 419 10.68 28.91 -1.73
N PRO A 420 10.40 30.22 -1.75
CA PRO A 420 10.64 31.13 -0.61
C PRO A 420 9.62 30.95 0.52
N TYR A 421 8.46 30.34 0.25
CA TYR A 421 7.40 30.03 1.21
C TYR A 421 6.79 28.66 0.87
N THR A 422 6.42 27.88 1.88
CA THR A 422 5.74 26.58 1.73
C THR A 422 4.25 26.78 1.44
N PRO A 423 3.77 26.57 0.20
CA PRO A 423 2.33 26.58 -0.05
C PRO A 423 1.72 25.29 0.49
N ALA A 424 0.39 25.21 0.54
CA ALA A 424 -0.37 24.00 0.85
C ALA A 424 -0.25 22.95 -0.28
N HIS A 425 0.99 22.51 -0.58
CA HIS A 425 1.30 21.51 -1.59
C HIS A 425 1.91 20.28 -0.94
N ASN A 426 1.48 19.11 -1.39
CA ASN A 426 2.18 17.86 -1.11
C ASN A 426 3.25 17.66 -2.18
N MET A 427 4.50 17.71 -1.75
CA MET A 427 5.65 17.61 -2.65
C MET A 427 6.27 16.22 -2.58
N TYR A 428 6.41 15.60 -3.74
CA TYR A 428 6.99 14.27 -3.92
C TYR A 428 8.27 14.34 -4.74
N ILE A 429 9.19 13.42 -4.46
CA ILE A 429 10.40 13.22 -5.26
C ILE A 429 10.31 11.84 -5.93
N ALA A 430 10.54 11.80 -7.23
CA ALA A 430 10.57 10.55 -7.98
C ALA A 430 11.69 10.58 -9.03
N ARG A 431 12.04 9.41 -9.54
CA ARG A 431 12.99 9.27 -10.63
C ARG A 431 12.30 8.64 -11.82
N THR A 432 12.48 9.22 -13.00
CA THR A 432 11.98 8.68 -14.27
C THR A 432 12.75 7.41 -14.67
N SER A 433 12.19 6.66 -15.62
CA SER A 433 12.89 5.54 -16.26
C SER A 433 14.14 5.98 -17.03
N SER A 434 14.20 7.24 -17.49
CA SER A 434 15.39 7.85 -18.09
C SER A 434 16.48 8.22 -17.07
N GLY A 435 16.19 8.17 -15.77
CA GLY A 435 17.10 8.50 -14.68
C GLY A 435 17.04 9.95 -14.20
N ASP A 436 16.17 10.77 -14.77
CA ASP A 436 15.94 12.15 -14.35
C ASP A 436 15.24 12.21 -12.99
N VAL A 437 15.65 13.14 -12.13
CA VAL A 437 14.99 13.39 -10.85
C VAL A 437 13.92 14.44 -11.02
N LEU A 438 12.72 14.15 -10.52
CA LEU A 438 11.56 15.02 -10.59
C LEU A 438 11.16 15.52 -9.20
N GLN A 439 10.75 16.79 -9.12
CA GLN A 439 9.85 17.28 -8.09
C GLN A 439 8.42 17.25 -8.63
N ILE A 440 7.50 16.72 -7.84
CA ILE A 440 6.07 16.67 -8.18
C ILE A 440 5.32 17.43 -7.11
N TRP A 441 4.56 18.44 -7.51
CA TRP A 441 3.81 19.30 -6.61
C TRP A 441 2.33 19.00 -6.80
N ARG A 442 1.73 18.32 -5.81
CA ARG A 442 0.29 18.06 -5.75
C ARG A 442 -0.37 19.25 -5.06
N ILE A 443 -1.18 19.99 -5.80
CA ILE A 443 -1.93 21.14 -5.31
C ILE A 443 -3.30 20.65 -4.87
N THR A 444 -3.65 20.92 -3.62
CA THR A 444 -4.94 20.57 -3.03
C THR A 444 -5.69 21.82 -2.61
N SER A 445 -7.01 21.83 -2.81
CA SER A 445 -7.90 22.88 -2.29
C SER A 445 -8.96 22.27 -1.38
N CYS A 446 -9.40 23.04 -0.39
CA CYS A 446 -10.58 22.72 0.39
C CYS A 446 -11.73 23.64 -0.08
N PRO A 447 -12.81 23.10 -0.68
CA PRO A 447 -13.85 23.93 -1.28
C PRO A 447 -14.75 24.65 -0.25
N ILE A 448 -14.69 24.27 1.04
CA ILE A 448 -15.51 24.82 2.12
C ILE A 448 -14.64 24.96 3.37
N GLU A 449 -14.67 26.10 4.07
CA GLU A 449 -13.84 26.38 5.27
C GLU A 449 -14.01 25.35 6.41
N ASP A 450 -15.13 24.60 6.43
CA ASP A 450 -15.43 23.56 7.42
C ASP A 450 -15.42 22.12 6.85
N SER A 451 -15.04 21.94 5.58
CA SER A 451 -14.88 20.60 5.00
C SER A 451 -13.54 19.99 5.40
N LEU A 452 -13.56 18.70 5.70
CA LEU A 452 -12.37 17.88 5.96
C LEU A 452 -11.88 17.15 4.70
N GLU A 453 -12.64 17.23 3.61
CA GLU A 453 -12.28 16.63 2.31
C GLU A 453 -11.52 17.65 1.48
N THR A 454 -10.29 17.31 1.09
CA THR A 454 -9.53 18.09 0.11
C THR A 454 -9.56 17.42 -1.24
N HIS A 455 -9.42 18.23 -2.29
CA HIS A 455 -9.40 17.73 -3.66
C HIS A 455 -8.14 18.21 -4.34
N THR A 456 -7.46 17.29 -5.04
CA THR A 456 -6.38 17.63 -5.95
C THR A 456 -6.94 18.53 -7.06
N THR A 457 -6.45 19.77 -7.11
CA THR A 457 -6.81 20.71 -8.18
C THR A 457 -5.82 20.65 -9.33
N ASP A 458 -4.55 20.40 -9.01
CA ASP A 458 -3.50 20.35 -10.01
C ASP A 458 -2.31 19.48 -9.58
N ILE A 459 -1.53 19.04 -10.56
CA ILE A 459 -0.27 18.34 -10.36
C ILE A 459 0.76 18.95 -11.31
N GLU A 460 1.73 19.66 -10.74
CA GLU A 460 2.85 20.22 -11.48
C GLU A 460 4.06 19.30 -11.35
N MET A 461 4.83 19.16 -12.43
CA MET A 461 5.98 18.26 -12.48
C MET A 461 7.19 18.99 -13.03
N PHE A 462 8.29 18.91 -12.29
CA PHE A 462 9.51 19.63 -12.61
C PHE A 462 10.70 18.69 -12.64
N LYS A 463 11.43 18.71 -13.75
CA LYS A 463 12.75 18.08 -13.83
C LYS A 463 13.78 18.93 -13.09
N VAL A 464 14.57 18.29 -12.23
CA VAL A 464 15.62 18.94 -11.45
C VAL A 464 16.93 18.93 -12.24
N ASP A 465 17.51 20.12 -12.44
CA ASP A 465 18.88 20.29 -12.95
C ASP A 465 19.81 20.63 -11.78
N PHE A 466 20.52 19.61 -11.27
CA PHE A 466 21.43 19.76 -10.14
C PHE A 466 22.61 20.68 -10.46
N ASP A 467 23.08 20.73 -11.71
CA ASP A 467 24.23 21.55 -12.08
C ASP A 467 23.85 23.04 -12.15
N LYS A 468 22.68 23.33 -12.73
CA LYS A 468 22.17 24.70 -12.83
C LYS A 468 21.47 25.18 -11.56
N GLN A 469 21.16 24.28 -10.62
CA GLN A 469 20.34 24.57 -9.44
C GLN A 469 18.98 25.16 -9.84
N ASP A 470 18.36 24.59 -10.86
CA ASP A 470 17.10 25.06 -11.43
C ASP A 470 16.12 23.90 -11.65
N ILE A 471 14.85 24.25 -11.80
CA ILE A 471 13.77 23.31 -12.13
C ILE A 471 13.17 23.66 -13.48
N VAL A 472 12.85 22.63 -14.27
CA VAL A 472 12.24 22.79 -15.59
C VAL A 472 10.90 22.09 -15.59
N ASP A 473 9.82 22.83 -15.84
CA ASP A 473 8.49 22.28 -16.00
C ASP A 473 8.48 21.26 -17.14
N ILE A 474 8.04 20.04 -16.81
CA ILE A 474 7.86 18.96 -17.76
C ILE A 474 6.37 18.64 -17.87
N GLY A 475 5.68 19.29 -18.83
CA GLY A 475 4.26 19.05 -19.08
C GLY A 475 3.86 17.63 -19.52
N THR A 476 4.80 16.67 -19.55
CA THR A 476 4.54 15.25 -19.80
C THR A 476 5.62 14.34 -19.20
N LEU A 477 5.21 13.18 -18.70
CA LEU A 477 6.10 12.10 -18.23
C LEU A 477 6.68 11.25 -19.37
N SER A 478 6.28 11.50 -20.63
CA SER A 478 6.82 10.90 -21.86
C SER A 478 7.28 9.43 -21.76
N GLY A 479 6.31 8.51 -21.67
CA GLY A 479 6.59 7.08 -21.61
C GLY A 479 6.62 6.50 -20.19
N ASP A 480 6.49 7.33 -19.16
CA ASP A 480 6.34 6.88 -17.77
C ASP A 480 4.91 7.05 -17.23
N ALA A 481 4.59 6.23 -16.24
CA ALA A 481 3.45 6.37 -15.33
C ALA A 481 3.96 6.74 -13.93
N LEU A 482 3.33 7.71 -13.28
CA LEU A 482 3.74 8.22 -11.98
C LEU A 482 2.85 7.62 -10.87
N PHE A 483 3.45 7.17 -9.79
CA PHE A 483 2.77 6.76 -8.57
C PHE A 483 3.16 7.74 -7.46
N ILE A 484 2.18 8.31 -6.77
CA ILE A 484 2.38 9.21 -5.63
C ILE A 484 1.46 8.87 -4.46
N GLY A 485 1.87 9.27 -3.26
CA GLY A 485 1.12 9.11 -2.01
C GLY A 485 2.04 8.83 -0.82
N HIS A 486 1.43 8.70 0.36
CA HIS A 486 2.14 8.42 1.61
C HIS A 486 3.00 7.14 1.55
N ASN A 487 2.53 6.13 0.82
CA ASN A 487 3.16 4.81 0.79
C ASN A 487 4.37 4.73 -0.14
N CYS A 488 4.32 5.38 -1.31
CA CYS A 488 5.41 5.35 -2.28
C CYS A 488 5.34 6.52 -3.26
N SER A 489 6.50 6.86 -3.81
CA SER A 489 6.66 7.79 -4.91
C SER A 489 7.64 7.21 -5.92
N CYS A 490 7.19 6.93 -7.15
CA CYS A 490 8.04 6.39 -8.21
C CYS A 490 7.45 6.59 -9.60
N CYS A 491 8.31 6.68 -10.61
CA CYS A 491 7.90 6.54 -12.01
C CYS A 491 8.22 5.13 -12.50
N LEU A 492 7.34 4.61 -13.37
CA LEU A 492 7.52 3.31 -14.01
C LEU A 492 7.38 3.45 -15.52
N SER A 493 8.28 2.80 -16.27
CA SER A 493 8.23 2.83 -17.72
C SER A 493 7.01 2.07 -18.23
N THR A 494 6.19 2.73 -19.03
CA THR A 494 5.06 2.10 -19.73
C THR A 494 5.50 1.17 -20.85
N LYS A 495 6.77 1.25 -21.28
CA LYS A 495 7.37 0.26 -22.17
C LYS A 495 7.55 -1.09 -21.47
N ASP A 496 8.04 -1.06 -20.23
CA ASP A 496 8.25 -2.26 -19.42
C ASP A 496 6.93 -2.76 -18.80
N HIS A 497 5.97 -1.84 -18.61
CA HIS A 497 4.64 -2.11 -18.09
C HIS A 497 3.55 -1.64 -19.07
N PRO A 498 3.31 -2.37 -20.17
CA PRO A 498 2.42 -1.93 -21.27
C PRO A 498 0.94 -1.79 -20.87
N ARG A 499 0.58 -2.24 -19.66
CA ARG A 499 -0.77 -2.13 -19.10
C ARG A 499 -0.98 -0.84 -18.29
N LEU A 500 0.10 -0.13 -17.97
CA LEU A 500 0.05 1.21 -17.39
C LEU A 500 -0.21 2.25 -18.47
N LEU A 501 -0.96 3.28 -18.12
CA LEU A 501 -1.22 4.40 -19.02
C LEU A 501 -0.07 5.40 -18.92
N SER A 502 0.54 5.72 -20.07
CA SER A 502 1.60 6.74 -20.13
C SER A 502 1.03 8.10 -19.78
N ASN A 503 1.83 8.95 -19.13
CA ASN A 503 1.40 10.29 -18.71
C ASN A 503 0.18 10.29 -17.80
N HIS A 504 0.08 9.28 -16.92
CA HIS A 504 -0.97 9.19 -15.89
C HIS A 504 -0.35 9.15 -14.51
N VAL A 505 -1.09 9.70 -13.55
CA VAL A 505 -0.75 9.69 -12.13
C VAL A 505 -1.68 8.72 -11.40
N TYR A 506 -1.09 7.82 -10.62
CA TYR A 506 -1.77 6.82 -9.80
C TYR A 506 -1.56 7.16 -8.32
N PHE A 507 -2.65 7.28 -7.56
CA PHE A 507 -2.59 7.53 -6.11
C PHE A 507 -2.49 6.22 -5.33
N THR A 508 -1.62 6.19 -4.32
CA THR A 508 -1.23 4.94 -3.61
C THR A 508 -1.65 4.87 -2.15
N GLY A 509 -2.64 5.67 -1.73
CA GLY A 509 -3.18 5.68 -0.37
C GLY A 509 -2.90 6.97 0.36
N ASP A 510 -3.35 8.07 -0.23
CA ASP A 510 -3.36 9.38 0.42
C ASP A 510 -4.85 9.71 0.66
N ASP A 511 -5.27 9.77 1.93
CA ASP A 511 -6.64 10.10 2.34
C ASP A 511 -6.87 11.63 2.34
N GLU A 512 -5.89 12.42 1.85
CA GLU A 512 -6.02 13.86 1.62
C GLU A 512 -6.82 14.22 0.37
#